data_AF-A0A959DSF0-F1
#
_entry.id   AF-A0A959DSF0-F1
#
_cell.length_a   1.000
_cell.length_b   1.000
_cell.length_c   1.000
_cell.angle_alpha   90.00
_cell.angle_beta   90.00
_cell.angle_gamma   90.00
#
_symmetry.space_group_name_H-M   'P 1'
#
loop_
_entity.id
_entity.type
_entity.pdbx_description
1 polymer ?
#
loop_
_entity_poly.entity_id
_entity_poly.type
_entity_poly.pdbx_seq_one_letter_code
_entity_poly.pdbx_strand_id
1 'polypeptide(L)'
;MKQKGNFLQKDSILSGILLGTIVPIILYAIILTLKDGLVSMGILPELWGEMPSSTRTFTIVALCGNLLVIHYFNRNQFYNSMRGLVFPTLVYVALWLWFFGLDLIGSF
;
A
#
# COMPACT_ATOMS: atom_id res chain seq x y z
N MET A 1 -30.80 27.66 -2.14
CA MET A 1 -29.57 27.60 -1.31
C MET A 1 -28.74 26.42 -1.77
N LYS A 2 -27.45 26.66 -2.06
CA LYS A 2 -26.48 25.73 -2.68
C LYS A 2 -26.54 24.33 -2.05
N GLN A 3 -26.94 23.36 -2.87
CA GLN A 3 -26.69 21.94 -2.61
C GLN A 3 -25.17 21.77 -2.65
N LYS A 4 -24.53 21.70 -1.46
CA LYS A 4 -23.12 21.33 -1.32
C LYS A 4 -22.99 19.91 -1.88
N GLY A 5 -22.49 19.80 -3.11
CA GLY A 5 -22.19 18.52 -3.73
C GLY A 5 -21.24 17.75 -2.82
N ASN A 6 -21.77 16.72 -2.16
CA ASN A 6 -20.98 15.77 -1.40
C ASN A 6 -20.16 14.96 -2.41
N PHE A 7 -18.89 15.32 -2.56
CA PHE A 7 -17.90 14.59 -3.36
C PHE A 7 -17.80 13.10 -2.95
N LEU A 8 -18.32 12.74 -1.77
CA LEU A 8 -18.32 11.39 -1.20
C LEU A 8 -19.54 10.51 -1.53
N GLN A 9 -20.47 10.95 -2.40
CA GLN A 9 -21.65 10.15 -2.77
C GLN A 9 -21.58 9.54 -4.19
N LYS A 10 -20.53 9.83 -4.96
CA LYS A 10 -20.35 9.24 -6.29
C LYS A 10 -19.42 8.04 -6.15
N ASP A 11 -20.02 6.86 -6.02
CA ASP A 11 -19.34 5.58 -6.21
C ASP A 11 -18.66 5.58 -7.57
N SER A 12 -17.37 5.91 -7.58
CA SER A 12 -16.63 6.25 -8.78
C SER A 12 -15.33 5.47 -8.75
N ILE A 13 -15.02 4.87 -9.89
CA ILE A 13 -13.76 4.13 -10.10
C ILE A 13 -12.55 5.00 -9.71
N LEU A 14 -12.67 6.33 -9.87
CA LEU A 14 -11.62 7.29 -9.53
C LEU A 14 -11.29 7.35 -8.03
N SER A 15 -12.30 7.26 -7.14
CA SER A 15 -12.06 7.27 -5.69
C SER A 15 -11.37 5.98 -5.24
N GLY A 16 -11.71 4.85 -5.86
CA GLY A 16 -11.02 3.57 -5.70
C GLY A 16 -9.55 3.62 -6.11
N ILE A 17 -9.25 4.24 -7.27
CA ILE A 17 -7.87 4.41 -7.75
C ILE A 17 -7.06 5.31 -6.80
N LEU A 18 -7.63 6.46 -6.40
CA LEU A 18 -6.98 7.39 -5.48
C LEU A 18 -6.65 6.72 -4.14
N LEU A 19 -7.64 6.05 -3.51
CA LEU A 19 -7.43 5.39 -2.23
C LEU A 19 -6.51 4.18 -2.34
N GLY A 20 -6.63 3.36 -3.40
CA GLY A 20 -5.73 2.24 -3.67
C GLY A 20 -4.29 2.65 -3.97
N THR A 21 -4.06 3.91 -4.34
CA THR A 21 -2.71 4.46 -4.58
C THR A 21 -2.13 5.12 -3.34
N ILE A 22 -2.92 5.94 -2.66
CA ILE A 22 -2.49 6.74 -1.50
C ILE A 22 -2.25 5.85 -0.28
N VAL A 23 -3.11 4.86 -0.03
CA VAL A 23 -3.02 4.05 1.18
C VAL A 23 -1.72 3.25 1.27
N PRO A 24 -1.25 2.53 0.23
CA PRO A 24 0.04 1.84 0.28
C PRO A 24 1.23 2.77 0.56
N ILE A 25 1.21 3.98 -0.01
CA ILE A 25 2.27 4.98 0.20
C ILE A 25 2.31 5.39 1.67
N ILE A 26 1.14 5.71 2.25
CA ILE A 26 1.03 6.09 3.65
C ILE A 26 1.44 4.90 4.55
N LEU A 27 0.97 3.68 4.24
CA LEU A 27 1.30 2.50 5.03
C LEU A 27 2.80 2.22 5.02
N TYR A 28 3.45 2.36 3.86
CA TYR A 28 4.89 2.20 3.71
C TYR A 28 5.65 3.24 4.53
N ALA A 29 5.24 4.51 4.49
CA ALA A 29 5.86 5.57 5.30
C ALA A 29 5.70 5.31 6.81
N ILE A 30 4.53 4.83 7.24
CA ILE A 30 4.28 4.45 8.64
C ILE A 30 5.20 3.29 9.07
N ILE A 31 5.32 2.25 8.24
CA ILE A 31 6.19 1.10 8.52
C ILE A 31 7.66 1.53 8.62
N LEU A 32 8.13 2.41 7.73
CA LEU A 32 9.48 2.98 7.77
C LEU A 32 9.72 3.75 9.06
N THR A 33 8.79 4.64 9.43
CA THR A 33 8.90 5.45 10.65
C THR A 33 8.89 4.57 11.90
N LEU A 34 8.05 3.52 11.91
CA LEU A 34 8.04 2.52 12.97
C LEU A 34 9.38 1.79 13.06
N LYS A 35 9.91 1.32 11.92
CA LYS A 35 11.21 0.64 11.85
C LYS A 35 12.32 1.52 12.43
N ASP A 36 12.40 2.78 12.00
CA ASP A 36 13.44 3.71 12.45
C ASP A 36 13.27 4.03 13.96
N GLY A 37 12.03 4.13 14.44
CA GLY A 37 11.73 4.23 15.87
C GLY A 37 12.19 2.99 16.66
N LEU A 38 11.89 1.79 16.17
CA LEU A 38 12.28 0.52 16.79
C LEU A 38 13.81 0.31 16.80
N VAL A 39 14.51 0.76 15.77
CA VAL A 39 15.98 0.74 15.70
C VAL A 39 16.57 1.73 16.69
N SER A 40 16.06 2.97 16.74
CA SER A 40 16.57 4.00 17.68
C SER A 40 16.33 3.66 19.15
N MET A 41 15.30 2.85 19.46
CA MET A 41 15.05 2.32 20.80
C MET A 41 15.90 1.08 21.14
N GLY A 42 16.73 0.59 20.22
CA GLY A 42 17.56 -0.60 20.41
C GLY A 42 16.79 -1.93 20.45
N ILE A 43 15.52 -1.93 20.03
CA ILE A 43 14.67 -3.14 19.98
C ILE A 43 15.04 -3.98 18.76
N LEU A 44 15.30 -3.33 17.63
CA LEU A 44 15.76 -3.97 16.41
C LEU A 44 17.26 -3.70 16.18
N PRO A 45 18.05 -4.71 15.76
CA PRO A 45 19.44 -4.50 15.38
C PRO A 45 19.55 -3.51 14.21
N GLU A 46 20.56 -2.65 14.20
CA GLU A 46 20.82 -1.70 13.09
C GLU A 46 20.94 -2.42 11.73
N LEU A 47 21.43 -3.66 11.74
CA LEU A 47 21.52 -4.53 10.55
C LEU A 47 20.15 -4.75 9.87
N TRP A 48 19.06 -4.79 10.64
CA TRP A 48 17.70 -4.89 10.08
C TRP A 48 17.28 -3.62 9.35
N GLY A 49 17.89 -2.48 9.67
CA GLY A 49 17.68 -1.20 9.02
C GLY A 49 18.25 -1.15 7.60
N GLU A 50 19.37 -1.83 7.35
CA GLU A 50 20.15 -1.76 6.10
C GLU A 50 19.99 -2.98 5.18
N MET A 51 19.42 -4.08 5.67
CA MET A 51 19.22 -5.31 4.89
C MET A 51 18.25 -5.09 3.71
N PRO A 52 18.65 -5.40 2.46
CA PRO A 52 17.75 -5.35 1.30
C PRO A 52 16.52 -6.26 1.46
N SER A 53 16.69 -7.38 2.18
CA SER A 53 15.62 -8.32 2.52
C SER A 53 14.54 -7.71 3.42
N SER A 54 14.92 -6.84 4.35
CA SER A 54 13.97 -6.11 5.19
C SER A 54 13.09 -5.19 4.34
N THR A 55 13.72 -4.41 3.45
CA THR A 55 13.01 -3.51 2.53
C THR A 55 12.00 -4.27 1.67
N ARG A 56 12.40 -5.40 1.07
CA ARG A 56 11.51 -6.28 0.29
C ARG A 56 10.26 -6.69 1.08
N THR A 57 10.47 -7.15 2.31
CA THR A 57 9.40 -7.66 3.18
C THR A 57 8.46 -6.53 3.61
N PHE A 58 9.01 -5.37 3.99
CA PHE A 58 8.20 -4.20 4.37
C PHE A 58 7.38 -3.65 3.20
N THR A 59 7.91 -3.68 1.97
CA THR A 59 7.14 -3.28 0.79
C THR A 59 5.96 -4.22 0.56
N ILE A 60 6.14 -5.54 0.67
CA ILE A 60 5.01 -6.50 0.57
C ILE A 60 3.97 -6.22 1.66
N VAL A 61 4.40 -6.02 2.91
CA VAL A 61 3.47 -5.74 4.03
C VAL A 61 2.69 -4.44 3.78
N ALA A 62 3.35 -3.40 3.25
CA ALA A 62 2.68 -2.16 2.86
C ALA A 62 1.67 -2.38 1.73
N LEU A 63 1.99 -3.20 0.74
CA LEU A 63 1.07 -3.58 -0.34
C LEU A 63 -0.13 -4.37 0.18
N CYS A 64 0.09 -5.26 1.15
CA CYS A 64 -1.00 -5.96 1.84
C CYS A 64 -1.92 -4.99 2.60
N GLY A 65 -1.47 -3.77 2.92
CA GLY A 65 -2.34 -2.70 3.42
C GLY A 65 -3.52 -2.36 2.52
N ASN A 66 -3.43 -2.62 1.21
CA ASN A 66 -4.58 -2.47 0.32
C ASN A 66 -5.73 -3.45 0.66
N LEU A 67 -5.48 -4.58 1.32
CA LEU A 67 -6.55 -5.45 1.81
C LEU A 67 -7.42 -4.77 2.88
N LEU A 68 -6.85 -3.88 3.70
CA LEU A 68 -7.64 -3.09 4.67
C LEU A 68 -8.62 -2.17 3.94
N VAL A 69 -8.20 -1.56 2.84
CA VAL A 69 -9.04 -0.68 2.02
C VAL A 69 -10.13 -1.48 1.29
N ILE A 70 -9.78 -2.66 0.78
CA ILE A 70 -10.76 -3.59 0.19
C ILE A 70 -11.80 -3.97 1.24
N HIS A 71 -11.39 -4.31 2.46
CA HIS A 71 -12.30 -4.66 3.54
C HIS A 71 -13.23 -3.49 3.90
N TYR A 72 -12.69 -2.26 3.96
CA TYR A 72 -13.48 -1.04 4.20
C TYR A 72 -14.51 -0.79 3.09
N PHE A 73 -14.11 -0.87 1.82
CA PHE A 73 -15.02 -0.68 0.69
C PHE A 73 -16.07 -1.79 0.55
N ASN A 74 -15.70 -3.03 0.88
CA ASN A 74 -16.63 -4.17 0.88
C ASN A 74 -17.77 -3.97 1.89
N ARG A 75 -17.43 -3.44 3.08
CA ARG A 75 -18.41 -3.14 4.13
C ARG A 75 -19.43 -2.09 3.71
N ASN A 76 -19.03 -1.14 2.86
CA ASN A 76 -19.89 -0.09 2.34
C ASN A 76 -20.57 -0.43 0.99
N GLN A 77 -20.40 -1.64 0.45
CA GLN A 77 -21.00 -2.09 -0.82
C GLN A 77 -20.60 -1.25 -2.06
N PHE A 78 -19.43 -0.61 -2.04
CA PHE A 78 -18.96 0.23 -3.15
C PHE A 78 -18.26 -0.58 -4.26
N TYR A 79 -19.04 -1.31 -5.05
CA TYR A 79 -18.51 -2.26 -6.06
C TYR A 79 -17.67 -1.59 -7.16
N ASN A 80 -18.02 -0.35 -7.56
CA ASN A 80 -17.25 0.39 -8.57
C ASN A 80 -15.90 0.88 -8.03
N SER A 81 -15.89 1.34 -6.77
CA SER A 81 -14.67 1.74 -6.08
C SER A 81 -13.74 0.54 -5.82
N MET A 82 -14.29 -0.65 -5.52
CA MET A 82 -13.50 -1.88 -5.38
C MET A 82 -12.78 -2.25 -6.68
N ARG A 83 -13.46 -2.16 -7.84
CA ARG A 83 -12.83 -2.40 -9.15
C ARG A 83 -11.73 -1.39 -9.46
N GLY A 84 -11.93 -0.13 -9.09
CA GLY A 84 -10.92 0.92 -9.21
C GLY A 84 -9.67 0.69 -8.37
N LEU A 85 -9.79 -0.01 -7.23
CA LEU A 85 -8.65 -0.33 -6.36
C LEU A 85 -7.80 -1.50 -6.87
N VAL A 86 -8.39 -2.45 -7.60
CA VAL A 86 -7.66 -3.59 -8.17
C VAL A 86 -6.55 -3.14 -9.13
N PHE A 87 -6.82 -2.09 -9.91
CA PHE A 87 -5.86 -1.57 -10.88
C PHE A 87 -4.55 -1.07 -10.24
N PRO A 88 -4.54 -0.13 -9.26
CA PRO A 88 -3.32 0.29 -8.60
C PRO A 88 -2.64 -0.84 -7.80
N THR A 89 -3.39 -1.77 -7.19
CA THR A 89 -2.75 -2.94 -6.55
C THR A 89 -1.94 -3.77 -7.54
N LEU A 90 -2.48 -4.04 -8.73
CA LEU A 90 -1.78 -4.81 -9.75
C LEU A 90 -0.55 -4.07 -10.27
N VAL A 91 -0.65 -2.76 -10.49
CA VAL A 91 0.47 -1.92 -10.91
C VAL A 91 1.59 -1.97 -9.87
N TYR A 92 1.27 -1.82 -8.58
CA TYR A 92 2.27 -1.90 -7.53
C TYR A 92 2.93 -3.28 -7.43
N VAL A 93 2.16 -4.36 -7.56
CA VAL A 93 2.72 -5.72 -7.56
C VAL A 93 3.63 -5.93 -8.77
N ALA A 94 3.24 -5.46 -9.95
CA ALA A 94 4.07 -5.54 -11.16
C ALA A 94 5.39 -4.74 -10.99
N LEU A 95 5.32 -3.53 -10.44
CA LEU A 95 6.49 -2.72 -10.12
C LEU A 95 7.39 -3.44 -9.09
N TRP A 96 6.81 -4.01 -8.05
CA TRP A 96 7.56 -4.76 -7.04
C TRP A 96 8.28 -5.96 -7.63
N LEU A 97 7.60 -6.73 -8.51
CA LEU A 97 8.21 -7.85 -9.23
C LEU A 97 9.32 -7.39 -10.17
N TRP A 98 9.19 -6.22 -10.80
CA TRP A 98 10.26 -5.67 -11.64
C TRP A 98 11.50 -5.30 -10.84
N PHE A 99 11.33 -4.61 -9.71
CA PHE A 99 12.48 -4.18 -8.89
C PHE A 99 13.12 -5.33 -8.10
N PHE A 100 12.32 -6.18 -7.47
CA PHE A 100 12.83 -7.20 -6.56
C PHE A 100 12.75 -8.63 -7.12
N GLY A 101 11.78 -8.90 -7.98
CA GLY A 101 11.62 -10.21 -8.61
C GLY A 101 12.72 -10.51 -9.64
N LEU A 102 13.16 -9.51 -10.41
CA LEU A 102 14.31 -9.66 -11.31
C LEU A 102 15.60 -9.93 -10.54
N ASP A 103 15.85 -9.21 -9.44
CA ASP A 103 16.99 -9.46 -8.55
C ASP A 103 16.98 -10.87 -7.96
N LEU A 104 15.79 -11.41 -7.64
CA LEU A 104 15.64 -12.77 -7.11
C LEU A 104 15.94 -13.84 -8.17
N ILE A 105 15.42 -13.66 -9.39
CA ILE A 105 15.59 -14.61 -10.50
C ILE A 105 17.02 -14.60 -11.06
N GLY A 106 17.68 -13.44 -11.12
CA GLY A 106 19.07 -13.34 -11.58
C GLY A 106 20.12 -13.82 -10.59
N SER A 107 19.73 -14.19 -9.36
CA SER A 107 20.63 -14.66 -8.30
C SER A 107 20.69 -16.19 -8.13
N PHE A 108 20.02 -16.93 -9.01
CA PHE A 108 20.14 -18.40 -9.16
C PHE A 108 21.12 -18.75 -10.28
#